data_AF-A0A2A4NMX8-F1
#
_entry.id   AF-A0A2A4NMX8-F1
#
_cell.length_a   1.000
_cell.length_b   1.000
_cell.length_c   1.000
_cell.angle_alpha   90.00
_cell.angle_beta   90.00
_cell.angle_gamma   90.00
#
_symmetry.space_group_name_H-M   'P 1'
#
loop_
_entity.id
_entity.type
_entity.pdbx_description
1 polymer ?
#
loop_
_entity_poly.entity_id
_entity_poly.type
_entity_poly.pdbx_seq_one_letter_code
_entity_poly.pdbx_strand_id
1 'polypeptide(L)'
;MPSLDLKYSADLNIDTKKLFKAVEDTVKAHDAGTGACKARAYPAQQFQYTHCYMELALLTKDSRDEAWTQKLIDDLEELLKAELTKASATTSATIGEGTQTAWGVNVSYASPYFRFGKIG
;
A
#
# COMPACT_ATOMS: atom_id res chain seq x y z
N MET A 1 -13.82 11.53 -1.31
CA MET A 1 -14.11 10.15 -1.75
C MET A 1 -12.77 9.52 -2.10
N PRO A 2 -12.32 8.51 -1.35
CA PRO A 2 -11.02 7.87 -1.57
C PRO A 2 -11.05 7.00 -2.82
N SER A 3 -9.92 6.94 -3.51
CA SER A 3 -9.68 5.97 -4.59
C SER A 3 -8.40 5.21 -4.28
N LEU A 4 -8.45 3.88 -4.30
CA LEU A 4 -7.33 3.01 -3.98
C LEU A 4 -6.98 2.15 -5.21
N ASP A 5 -5.73 2.23 -5.64
CA ASP A 5 -5.18 1.37 -6.69
C ASP A 5 -4.05 0.52 -6.11
N LEU A 6 -4.23 -0.80 -6.14
CA LEU A 6 -3.23 -1.78 -5.72
C LEU A 6 -2.66 -2.50 -6.94
N LYS A 7 -1.38 -2.33 -7.22
CA LYS A 7 -0.65 -3.03 -8.29
C LYS A 7 0.35 -3.97 -7.64
N TYR A 8 0.34 -5.25 -7.97
CA TYR A 8 1.20 -6.22 -7.29
C TYR A 8 1.57 -7.38 -8.19
N SER A 9 2.71 -8.00 -7.96
CA SER A 9 3.12 -9.23 -8.65
C SER A 9 2.13 -10.37 -8.37
N ALA A 10 1.72 -11.10 -9.42
CA ALA A 10 0.68 -12.13 -9.31
C ALA A 10 1.08 -13.37 -8.48
N ASP A 11 2.36 -13.48 -8.08
CA ASP A 11 2.86 -14.49 -7.15
C ASP A 11 2.51 -14.18 -5.68
N LEU A 12 2.09 -12.95 -5.36
CA LEU A 12 1.63 -12.57 -4.03
C LEU A 12 0.17 -12.99 -3.83
N ASN A 13 -0.07 -13.89 -2.87
CA ASN A 13 -1.42 -14.32 -2.50
C ASN A 13 -2.10 -13.30 -1.55
N ILE A 14 -2.53 -12.17 -2.11
CA ILE A 14 -3.17 -11.07 -1.36
C ILE A 14 -4.70 -11.25 -1.36
N ASP A 15 -5.32 -11.27 -0.18
CA ASP A 15 -6.78 -11.13 -0.04
C ASP A 15 -7.16 -9.66 -0.25
N THR A 16 -7.37 -9.30 -1.51
CA THR A 16 -7.68 -7.92 -1.91
C THR A 16 -8.97 -7.39 -1.29
N LYS A 17 -9.99 -8.23 -1.08
CA LYS A 17 -11.25 -7.80 -0.45
C LYS A 17 -11.04 -7.39 1.00
N LYS A 18 -10.29 -8.22 1.75
CA LYS A 18 -9.97 -7.92 3.15
C LYS A 18 -9.07 -6.68 3.26
N LEU A 19 -8.06 -6.57 2.39
CA LEU A 19 -7.17 -5.42 2.34
C LEU A 19 -7.93 -4.12 2.05
N PHE A 20 -8.81 -4.12 1.04
CA PHE A 20 -9.60 -2.92 0.69
C PHE A 20 -10.51 -2.47 1.82
N LYS A 21 -11.14 -3.43 2.51
CA LYS A 21 -11.95 -3.10 3.70
C LYS A 21 -11.09 -2.51 4.81
N ALA A 22 -9.92 -3.09 5.07
CA ALA A 22 -9.02 -2.59 6.11
C ALA A 22 -8.52 -1.18 5.79
N VAL A 23 -8.15 -0.88 4.53
CA VAL A 23 -7.76 0.48 4.10
C VAL A 23 -8.92 1.46 4.26
N GLU A 24 -10.14 1.08 3.86
CA GLU A 24 -11.31 1.95 4.04
C GLU A 24 -11.57 2.26 5.52
N ASP A 25 -11.51 1.24 6.38
CA ASP A 25 -11.70 1.37 7.82
C ASP A 25 -10.60 2.26 8.44
N THR A 26 -9.33 2.11 8.03
CA THR A 26 -8.22 2.99 8.44
C THR A 26 -8.48 4.44 8.03
N VAL A 27 -8.83 4.71 6.78
CA VAL A 27 -9.12 6.08 6.31
C VAL A 27 -10.30 6.69 7.08
N LYS A 28 -11.34 5.92 7.37
CA LYS A 28 -12.50 6.38 8.16
C LYS A 28 -12.14 6.66 9.62
N ALA A 29 -11.20 5.93 10.20
CA ALA A 29 -10.69 6.22 11.55
C ALA A 29 -9.99 7.59 11.61
N HIS A 30 -9.35 8.01 10.52
CA HIS A 30 -8.70 9.32 10.40
C HIS A 30 -9.64 10.45 9.95
N ASP A 31 -10.63 10.16 9.10
CA ASP A 31 -11.66 11.11 8.64
C ASP A 31 -13.00 10.38 8.47
N ALA A 32 -13.84 10.42 9.51
CA ALA A 32 -15.16 9.78 9.54
C ALA A 32 -16.13 10.35 8.48
N GLY A 33 -15.87 11.56 7.98
CA GLY A 33 -16.64 12.18 6.88
C GLY A 33 -16.27 11.62 5.50
N THR A 34 -15.39 10.63 5.44
CA THR A 34 -14.96 10.01 4.19
C THR A 34 -16.00 9.01 3.68
N GLY A 35 -16.52 9.25 2.48
CA GLY A 35 -17.40 8.31 1.77
C GLY A 35 -16.71 7.00 1.36
N ALA A 36 -17.45 6.12 0.70
CA ALA A 36 -16.96 4.81 0.27
C ALA A 36 -15.68 4.88 -0.58
N CYS A 37 -14.76 3.94 -0.35
CA CYS A 37 -13.51 3.83 -1.08
C CYS A 37 -13.70 3.10 -2.41
N LYS A 38 -13.31 3.75 -3.51
CA LYS A 38 -13.27 3.11 -4.82
C LYS A 38 -11.95 2.36 -4.98
N ALA A 39 -11.95 1.07 -4.70
CA ALA A 39 -10.73 0.25 -4.71
C ALA A 39 -10.62 -0.65 -5.94
N ARG A 40 -9.40 -0.82 -6.46
CA ARG A 40 -9.06 -1.66 -7.62
C ARG A 40 -7.74 -2.40 -7.38
N ALA A 41 -7.65 -3.62 -7.90
CA ALA A 41 -6.47 -4.47 -7.82
C ALA A 41 -6.01 -4.88 -9.23
N TYR A 42 -4.70 -4.83 -9.46
CA TYR A 42 -4.04 -5.14 -10.72
C TYR A 42 -2.91 -6.15 -10.47
N PRO A 43 -3.20 -7.46 -10.48
CA PRO A 43 -2.17 -8.48 -10.43
C PRO A 43 -1.37 -8.49 -11.74
N ALA A 44 -0.08 -8.17 -11.67
CA ALA A 44 0.86 -8.22 -12.78
C ALA A 44 1.25 -9.67 -13.06
N GLN A 45 0.87 -10.17 -14.25
CA GLN A 45 1.24 -11.52 -14.70
C GLN A 45 2.70 -11.62 -15.15
N GLN A 46 3.31 -10.49 -15.51
CA GLN A 46 4.71 -10.37 -15.90
C GLN A 46 5.40 -9.37 -15.00
N PHE A 47 6.45 -9.79 -14.32
CA PHE A 47 7.26 -8.97 -13.43
C PHE A 47 8.66 -9.58 -13.34
N GLN A 48 9.68 -8.73 -13.19
CA GLN A 48 11.06 -9.19 -13.02
C GLN A 48 11.40 -9.55 -11.57
N TYR A 49 10.78 -8.82 -10.62
CA TYR A 49 10.92 -9.03 -9.18
C TYR A 49 9.56 -8.92 -8.51
N THR A 50 9.36 -9.66 -7.42
CA THR A 50 8.15 -9.56 -6.60
C THR A 50 8.04 -8.17 -5.97
N HIS A 51 6.96 -7.45 -6.27
CA HIS A 51 6.72 -6.09 -5.78
C HIS A 51 5.23 -5.83 -5.55
N CYS A 52 4.93 -4.82 -4.76
CA CYS A 52 3.57 -4.36 -4.50
C CYS A 52 3.57 -2.83 -4.38
N TYR A 53 2.58 -2.17 -4.95
CA TYR A 53 2.44 -0.73 -4.97
C TYR A 53 0.99 -0.37 -4.68
N MET A 54 0.81 0.53 -3.73
CA MET A 54 -0.50 1.00 -3.28
C MET A 54 -0.57 2.51 -3.42
N GLU A 55 -1.54 3.00 -4.18
CA GLU A 55 -1.81 4.41 -4.39
C GLU A 55 -3.19 4.73 -3.83
N LEU A 56 -3.26 5.65 -2.87
CA LEU A 56 -4.49 6.14 -2.27
C LEU A 56 -4.67 7.63 -2.61
N ALA A 57 -5.60 7.92 -3.51
CA ALA A 57 -5.99 9.29 -3.84
C ALA A 57 -7.10 9.79 -2.91
N LEU A 58 -6.90 10.99 -2.38
CA LEU A 58 -7.80 11.65 -1.43
C LEU A 58 -8.00 13.10 -1.86
N LEU A 59 -9.24 13.59 -1.80
CA LEU A 59 -9.52 15.00 -2.08
C LEU A 59 -8.84 15.90 -1.04
N THR A 60 -8.17 16.95 -1.48
CA THR A 60 -7.58 17.96 -0.60
C THR A 60 -8.66 18.60 0.28
N LYS A 61 -8.36 18.76 1.57
CA LYS A 61 -9.19 19.44 2.57
C LYS A 61 -8.26 20.16 3.54
N ASP A 62 -8.69 21.30 4.06
CA ASP A 62 -7.91 22.08 5.03
C ASP A 62 -7.58 21.30 6.32
N SER A 63 -8.40 20.28 6.64
CA SER A 63 -8.21 19.41 7.81
C SER A 63 -7.22 18.26 7.59
N ARG A 64 -6.60 18.14 6.40
CA ARG A 64 -5.65 17.07 6.05
C ARG A 64 -4.28 17.69 5.81
N ASP A 65 -3.68 18.15 6.89
CA ASP A 65 -2.35 18.73 6.89
C ASP A 65 -1.27 17.64 6.71
N GLU A 66 -0.01 18.06 6.72
CA GLU A 66 1.15 17.18 6.55
C GLU A 66 1.23 16.12 7.66
N ALA A 67 0.95 16.49 8.92
CA ALA A 67 1.00 15.58 10.06
C ALA A 67 -0.10 14.50 9.97
N TRP A 68 -1.32 14.91 9.58
CA TRP A 68 -2.41 13.98 9.30
C TRP A 68 -2.05 13.03 8.16
N THR A 69 -1.47 13.58 7.08
CA THR A 69 -1.09 12.80 5.91
C THR A 69 -0.04 11.78 6.27
N GLN A 70 1.04 12.17 6.95
CA GLN A 70 2.12 11.27 7.36
C GLN A 70 1.60 10.14 8.25
N LYS A 71 0.75 10.45 9.23
CA LYS A 71 0.19 9.42 10.11
C LYS A 71 -0.66 8.40 9.32
N LEU A 72 -1.42 8.86 8.33
CA LEU A 72 -2.14 7.96 7.43
C LEU A 72 -1.18 7.11 6.60
N ILE A 73 -0.07 7.67 6.12
CA ILE A 73 0.97 6.91 5.42
C ILE A 73 1.46 5.77 6.32
N ASP A 74 1.91 6.09 7.53
CA ASP A 74 2.50 5.13 8.48
C ASP A 74 1.53 3.97 8.78
N ASP A 75 0.26 4.27 9.06
CA ASP A 75 -0.77 3.26 9.33
C ASP A 75 -1.05 2.37 8.10
N LEU A 76 -1.01 2.93 6.89
CA LEU A 76 -1.19 2.17 5.65
C LEU A 76 0.05 1.32 5.32
N GLU A 77 1.25 1.79 5.64
CA GLU A 77 2.47 1.00 5.54
C GLU A 77 2.42 -0.22 6.46
N GLU A 78 2.09 -0.03 7.74
CA GLU A 78 1.99 -1.13 8.70
C GLU A 78 0.96 -2.18 8.25
N LEU A 79 -0.19 -1.71 7.76
CA LEU A 79 -1.24 -2.55 7.22
C LEU A 79 -0.76 -3.35 5.99
N LEU A 80 -0.07 -2.71 5.05
CA LEU A 80 0.47 -3.40 3.88
C LEU A 80 1.58 -4.40 4.26
N LYS A 81 2.48 -4.03 5.18
CA LYS A 81 3.53 -4.92 5.75
C LYS A 81 2.92 -6.20 6.31
N ALA A 82 1.86 -6.05 7.11
CA ALA A 82 1.19 -7.17 7.76
C ALA A 82 0.53 -8.12 6.75
N GLU A 83 -0.08 -7.59 5.69
CA GLU A 83 -0.69 -8.41 4.63
C GLU A 83 0.34 -9.08 3.74
N LEU A 84 1.42 -8.39 3.37
CA LEU A 84 2.51 -8.97 2.58
C LEU A 84 3.24 -10.10 3.32
N THR A 85 3.46 -9.96 4.62
CA THR A 85 4.06 -11.01 5.47
C THR A 85 3.22 -12.28 5.48
N LYS A 86 1.89 -12.16 5.38
CA LYS A 86 0.99 -13.32 5.26
C LYS A 86 1.00 -13.90 3.85
N ALA A 87 1.12 -13.05 2.84
CA ALA A 87 1.08 -13.41 1.43
C ALA A 87 2.36 -14.10 0.94
N SER A 88 3.53 -13.76 1.51
CA SER A 88 4.82 -14.39 1.19
C SER A 88 5.33 -15.22 2.37
N ALA A 89 5.48 -16.54 2.21
CA ALA A 89 5.91 -17.47 3.26
C ALA A 89 7.35 -17.24 3.77
N THR A 90 8.09 -16.27 3.24
CA THR A 90 9.44 -15.91 3.64
C THR A 90 9.67 -14.44 3.30
N THR A 91 10.46 -13.76 4.12
CA THR A 91 11.13 -12.45 3.90
C THR A 91 10.53 -11.26 4.64
N SER A 92 11.38 -10.61 5.45
CA SER A 92 11.18 -9.28 5.99
C SER A 92 10.80 -8.29 4.89
N ALA A 93 9.63 -7.66 5.00
CA ALA A 93 9.17 -6.68 4.04
C ALA A 93 9.80 -5.31 4.32
N THR A 94 10.64 -4.81 3.41
CA THR A 94 11.04 -3.40 3.40
C THR A 94 10.04 -2.63 2.56
N ILE A 95 9.17 -1.86 3.21
CA ILE A 95 8.36 -0.86 2.51
C ILE A 95 9.26 0.35 2.25
N GLY A 96 9.26 0.82 1.00
CA GLY A 96 9.89 2.08 0.64
C GLY A 96 9.01 3.25 1.10
N GLU A 97 9.65 4.36 1.46
CA GLU A 97 9.01 5.57 2.01
C GLU A 97 7.70 5.90 1.30
N GLY A 98 6.60 5.95 2.06
CA GLY A 98 5.39 6.51 1.53
C GLY A 98 5.52 8.01 1.29
N THR A 99 5.01 8.49 0.16
CA THR A 99 5.16 9.88 -0.27
C THR A 99 3.80 10.52 -0.53
N GLN A 100 3.66 11.77 -0.08
CA GLN A 100 2.56 12.62 -0.50
C GLN A 100 2.83 13.14 -1.93
N THR A 101 1.83 13.04 -2.78
CA THR A 101 1.81 13.64 -4.12
C THR A 101 0.72 14.69 -4.19
N ALA A 102 0.70 15.49 -5.27
CA ALA A 102 -0.34 16.49 -5.51
C ALA A 102 -1.78 15.91 -5.57
N TRP A 103 -1.94 14.59 -5.66
CA TRP A 103 -3.22 13.91 -5.86
C TRP A 103 -3.52 12.78 -4.85
N GLY A 104 -2.60 12.47 -3.92
CA GLY A 104 -2.77 11.32 -3.01
C GLY A 104 -1.50 10.91 -2.25
N VAL A 105 -1.58 9.76 -1.59
CA VAL A 105 -0.50 9.10 -0.85
C VAL A 105 -0.11 7.82 -1.60
N ASN A 106 1.20 7.57 -1.72
CA ASN A 106 1.73 6.32 -2.25
C ASN A 106 2.45 5.54 -1.16
N VAL A 107 2.28 4.21 -1.15
CA VAL A 107 3.02 3.26 -0.32
C VAL A 107 3.54 2.16 -1.23
N SER A 108 4.84 1.87 -1.17
CA SER A 108 5.47 0.92 -2.08
C SER A 108 6.25 -0.16 -1.35
N TYR A 109 6.22 -1.37 -1.88
CA TYR A 109 6.99 -2.52 -1.43
C TYR A 109 7.79 -3.08 -2.60
N ALA A 110 9.09 -3.23 -2.38
CA ALA A 110 9.96 -4.02 -3.24
C ALA A 110 10.65 -5.09 -2.40
N SER A 111 10.59 -6.34 -2.85
CA SER A 111 11.29 -7.42 -2.19
C SER A 111 12.81 -7.17 -2.17
N PRO A 112 13.50 -7.30 -1.03
CA PRO A 112 14.92 -7.00 -0.91
C PRO A 112 15.86 -8.03 -1.57
N TYR A 113 15.36 -8.91 -2.45
CA TYR A 113 16.20 -9.84 -3.21
C TYR A 113 16.95 -9.15 -4.36
N PHE A 114 17.85 -8.25 -3.96
CA PHE A 114 19.08 -7.94 -4.67
C PHE A 114 20.26 -8.20 -3.71
N ARG A 115 20.44 -9.47 -3.30
CA ARG A 115 21.77 -9.91 -2.91
C ARG A 115 22.45 -10.34 -4.21
N PHE A 116 23.36 -9.50 -4.71
CA PHE A 116 24.41 -9.96 -5.64
C PHE A 116 24.87 -11.34 -5.16
N GLY A 117 24.79 -12.32 -6.05
CA GLY A 117 25.36 -13.63 -5.78
C GLY A 117 26.77 -13.45 -5.25
N LYS A 118 27.09 -14.13 -4.14
CA LYS A 118 28.48 -14.50 -3.93
C LYS A 118 28.86 -15.33 -5.15
N ILE A 119 29.66 -14.73 -6.02
CA ILE A 119 30.46 -15.46 -6.99
C ILE A 119 31.38 -16.31 -6.12
N GLY A 120 31.13 -17.62 -6.11
CA GLY A 120 31.93 -18.65 -5.47
C GLY A 120 32.07 -19.79 -6.45
#